data_AF-A0A8C5JTH0-F1
#
_entry.id   AF-A0A8C5JTH0-F1
#
_cell.length_a   1.000
_cell.length_b   1.000
_cell.length_c   1.000
_cell.angle_alpha   90.00
_cell.angle_beta   90.00
_cell.angle_gamma   90.00
#
_symmetry.space_group_name_H-M   'P 1'
#
loop_
_entity.id
_entity.type
_entity.pdbx_description
1 polymer ?
#
loop_
_entity_poly.entity_id
_entity_poly.type
_entity_poly.pdbx_seq_one_letter_code
_entity_poly.pdbx_strand_id
1 'polypeptide(L)'
;MTSPAKFKKDKEIIAEYDTQVKEIRAQLVEQLKCLDQQCELRVQLLQDLQDFFRKKAEIEMDYSRNLEKLAERFLAKTRSTKDQQFNWGCVGWGVPINCLSLLSEQVKPFCCRSGDDLAGRASLGQAQDTKMGCAWGFLSFWHYSHILMLYFHFLMLYFGVFFIFQRQAKYTENRLKAIKARNEYLLALEATNASVFKYYIHDLSDLIDQCCDLGYHASLNRALRTFLSAELNLEQSKHEGLDAIENAVENLDANSDKQRLMEMYNNVFCPPMKFEFQPHMGDMESQLCAQQPVQSELVQRCQQLQSRLSTLKIENEEVKKTMEATLQTIQDIVTIEDFDVSDCFQYSNSMESVKSTVSETFMSKPSIAKRRANQQETEQFYFTVRG
;
A
#
# COMPACT_ATOMS: atom_id res chain seq x y z
N MET A 1 -9.64 -59.78 35.08
CA MET A 1 -8.80 -60.99 34.88
C MET A 1 -7.36 -60.55 34.79
N THR A 2 -6.62 -60.67 35.89
CA THR A 2 -5.18 -60.35 35.97
C THR A 2 -4.40 -61.51 35.35
N SER A 3 -3.68 -61.23 34.26
CA SER A 3 -2.74 -62.19 33.66
C SER A 3 -1.73 -62.67 34.73
N PRO A 4 -1.35 -63.96 34.77
CA PRO A 4 -0.33 -64.43 35.71
C PRO A 4 0.97 -63.64 35.48
N ALA A 5 1.54 -63.13 36.57
CA ALA A 5 2.79 -62.38 36.54
C ALA A 5 3.90 -63.28 35.98
N LYS A 6 4.44 -62.93 34.81
CA LYS A 6 5.56 -63.66 34.20
C LYS A 6 6.77 -63.57 35.12
N PHE A 7 7.38 -64.71 35.44
CA PHE A 7 8.66 -64.77 36.14
C PHE A 7 9.76 -64.30 35.18
N LYS A 8 10.12 -63.01 35.25
CA LYS A 8 11.16 -62.42 34.40
C LYS A 8 12.53 -62.59 35.03
N LYS A 9 13.53 -62.97 34.23
CA LYS A 9 14.94 -63.07 34.68
C LYS A 9 15.62 -61.70 34.57
N ASP A 10 16.64 -61.44 35.40
CA ASP A 10 17.35 -60.15 35.48
C ASP A 10 17.75 -59.56 34.12
N LYS A 11 18.26 -60.40 33.22
CA LYS A 11 18.66 -59.99 31.86
C LYS A 11 17.50 -59.49 30.99
N GLU A 12 16.30 -60.01 31.21
CA GLU A 12 15.10 -59.66 30.44
C GLU A 12 14.54 -58.29 30.89
N ILE A 13 14.49 -58.05 32.19
CA ILE A 13 14.06 -56.75 32.76
C ILE A 13 15.04 -55.64 32.36
N ILE A 14 16.34 -55.90 32.44
CA ILE A 14 17.37 -54.94 32.04
C ILE A 14 17.28 -54.62 30.54
N ALA A 15 17.03 -55.62 29.69
CA ALA A 15 16.87 -55.42 28.25
C ALA A 15 15.61 -54.61 27.89
N GLU A 16 14.49 -54.83 28.58
CA GLU A 16 13.26 -54.03 28.40
C GLU A 16 13.50 -52.56 28.75
N TYR A 17 14.14 -52.31 29.89
CA TYR A 17 14.49 -50.97 30.35
C TYR A 17 15.51 -50.27 29.43
N ASP A 18 16.54 -50.98 28.96
CA ASP A 18 17.51 -50.46 27.98
C ASP A 18 16.84 -50.09 26.64
N THR A 19 15.84 -50.86 26.21
CA THR A 19 15.06 -50.56 25.00
C THR A 19 14.25 -49.27 25.16
N GLN A 20 13.53 -49.10 26.27
CA GLN A 20 12.78 -47.86 26.54
C GLN A 20 13.70 -46.64 26.62
N VAL A 21 14.89 -46.77 27.22
CA VAL A 21 15.86 -45.67 27.27
C VAL A 21 16.37 -45.30 25.88
N LYS A 22 16.62 -46.29 25.01
CA LYS A 22 17.00 -46.04 23.61
C LYS A 22 15.90 -45.31 22.85
N GLU A 23 14.64 -45.68 23.06
CA GLU A 23 13.48 -45.00 22.45
C GLU A 23 13.37 -43.54 22.93
N ILE A 24 13.46 -43.30 24.24
CA ILE A 24 13.45 -41.93 24.80
C ILE A 24 14.61 -41.10 24.25
N ARG A 25 15.82 -41.67 24.18
CA ARG A 25 16.98 -40.98 23.58
C ARG A 25 16.76 -40.64 22.10
N ALA A 26 16.19 -41.56 21.34
CA ALA A 26 15.87 -41.32 19.93
C ALA A 26 14.83 -40.20 19.77
N GLN A 27 13.80 -40.17 20.61
CA GLN A 27 12.80 -39.09 20.63
C GLN A 27 13.42 -37.74 20.98
N LEU A 28 14.29 -37.68 22.00
CA LEU A 28 14.98 -36.43 22.38
C LEU A 28 15.86 -35.88 21.24
N VAL A 29 16.55 -36.75 20.51
CA VAL A 29 17.34 -36.35 19.33
C VAL A 29 16.44 -35.78 18.23
N GLU A 30 15.29 -36.40 17.99
CA GLU A 30 14.35 -35.92 16.97
C GLU A 30 13.66 -34.61 17.37
N GLN A 31 13.33 -34.44 18.65
CA GLN A 31 12.87 -33.16 19.20
C GLN A 31 13.88 -32.05 18.98
N LEU A 32 15.18 -32.31 19.22
CA LEU A 32 16.23 -31.34 19.00
C LEU A 32 16.36 -30.95 17.52
N LYS A 33 16.35 -31.93 16.59
CA LYS A 33 16.39 -31.64 15.15
C LYS A 33 15.19 -30.81 14.69
N CYS A 34 14.00 -31.12 15.20
CA CYS A 34 12.79 -30.37 14.88
C CYS A 34 12.92 -28.91 15.31
N LEU A 35 13.40 -28.66 16.53
CA LEU A 35 13.62 -27.29 17.03
C LEU A 35 14.70 -26.56 16.22
N ASP A 36 15.80 -27.24 15.88
CA ASP A 36 16.88 -26.68 15.05
C ASP A 36 16.37 -26.27 13.65
N GLN A 37 15.61 -27.16 13.00
CA GLN A 37 14.98 -26.86 11.72
C GLN A 37 14.02 -25.68 11.80
N GLN A 38 13.25 -25.54 12.89
CA GLN A 38 12.37 -24.38 13.09
C GLN A 38 13.16 -23.08 13.25
N CYS A 39 14.30 -23.11 13.95
CA CYS A 39 15.20 -21.96 14.05
C CYS A 39 15.77 -21.58 12.67
N GLU A 40 16.25 -22.54 11.88
CA GLU A 40 16.76 -22.29 10.52
C GLU A 40 15.70 -21.65 9.61
N LEU A 41 14.46 -22.15 9.64
CA LEU A 41 13.36 -21.58 8.85
C LEU A 41 13.04 -20.13 9.25
N ARG A 42 13.09 -19.80 10.55
CA ARG A 42 12.88 -18.43 11.03
C ARG A 42 14.00 -17.50 10.59
N VAL A 43 15.25 -17.96 10.67
CA VAL A 43 16.41 -17.21 10.19
C VAL A 43 16.29 -16.94 8.69
N GLN A 44 15.91 -17.95 7.90
CA GLN A 44 15.70 -17.80 6.47
C GLN A 44 14.59 -16.79 6.16
N LEU A 45 13.44 -16.87 6.84
CA LEU A 45 12.35 -15.92 6.64
C LEU A 45 12.75 -14.47 6.93
N LEU A 46 13.52 -14.25 8.01
CA LEU A 46 14.04 -12.92 8.33
C LEU A 46 15.01 -12.41 7.27
N GLN A 47 15.84 -13.29 6.70
CA GLN A 47 16.76 -12.95 5.61
C GLN A 47 15.99 -12.58 4.33
N ASP A 48 14.99 -13.38 3.96
CA ASP A 48 14.15 -13.14 2.78
C ASP A 48 13.38 -11.81 2.92
N LEU A 49 12.84 -11.52 4.11
CA LEU A 49 12.20 -10.24 4.40
C LEU A 49 13.18 -9.07 4.27
N GLN A 50 14.40 -9.21 4.79
CA GLN A 50 15.42 -8.18 4.68
C GLN A 50 15.77 -7.88 3.21
N ASP A 51 15.97 -8.92 2.40
CA ASP A 51 16.31 -8.77 0.99
C ASP A 51 15.12 -8.22 0.18
N PHE A 52 13.88 -8.61 0.51
CA PHE A 52 12.66 -8.04 -0.06
C PHE A 52 12.59 -6.52 0.19
N PHE A 53 12.73 -6.08 1.44
CA PHE A 53 12.64 -4.65 1.76
C PHE A 53 13.80 -3.85 1.17
N ARG A 54 15.01 -4.42 1.10
CA ARG A 54 16.15 -3.81 0.39
C ARG A 54 15.81 -3.63 -1.09
N LYS A 55 15.26 -4.65 -1.75
CA LYS A 55 14.93 -4.56 -3.17
C LYS A 55 13.79 -3.59 -3.44
N LYS A 56 12.75 -3.60 -2.60
CA LYS A 56 11.68 -2.59 -2.65
C LYS A 56 12.25 -1.18 -2.54
N ALA A 57 13.20 -0.96 -1.63
CA ALA A 57 13.85 0.35 -1.45
C ALA A 57 14.57 0.85 -2.70
N GLU A 58 15.32 -0.01 -3.37
CA GLU A 58 15.97 0.34 -4.64
C GLU A 58 14.94 0.78 -5.70
N ILE A 59 13.85 0.02 -5.85
CA ILE A 59 12.78 0.30 -6.83
C ILE A 59 12.10 1.64 -6.51
N GLU A 60 11.73 1.85 -5.24
CA GLU A 60 11.07 3.08 -4.79
C GLU A 60 11.96 4.31 -4.96
N MET A 61 13.27 4.20 -4.67
CA MET A 61 14.22 5.27 -4.93
C MET A 61 14.38 5.57 -6.42
N ASP A 62 14.40 4.55 -7.28
CA ASP A 62 14.46 4.74 -8.74
C ASP A 62 13.20 5.45 -9.25
N TYR A 63 12.03 5.02 -8.78
CA TYR A 63 10.76 5.66 -9.09
C TYR A 63 10.74 7.14 -8.66
N SER A 64 11.10 7.41 -7.41
CA SER A 64 11.24 8.77 -6.86
C SER A 64 12.18 9.66 -7.69
N ARG A 65 13.37 9.16 -8.06
CA ARG A 65 14.33 9.90 -8.91
C ARG A 65 13.77 10.20 -10.30
N ASN A 66 13.00 9.29 -10.88
CA ASN A 66 12.38 9.49 -12.18
C ASN A 66 11.26 10.55 -12.12
N LEU A 67 10.45 10.55 -11.06
CA LEU A 67 9.43 11.58 -10.84
C LEU A 67 10.05 12.97 -10.61
N GLU A 68 11.13 13.05 -9.84
CA GLU A 68 11.83 14.31 -9.57
C GLU A 68 12.42 14.92 -10.84
N LYS A 69 13.09 14.11 -11.68
CA LYS A 69 13.58 14.56 -12.99
C LYS A 69 12.46 15.04 -13.91
N LEU A 70 11.30 14.38 -13.87
CA LEU A 70 10.11 14.78 -14.62
C LEU A 70 9.63 16.15 -14.15
N ALA A 71 9.46 16.33 -12.84
CA ALA A 71 9.07 17.57 -12.19
C ALA A 71 10.02 18.73 -12.56
N GLU A 72 11.33 18.55 -12.38
CA GLU A 72 12.35 19.57 -12.68
C GLU A 72 12.31 20.02 -14.15
N ARG A 73 12.14 19.08 -15.08
CA ARG A 73 12.09 19.36 -16.51
C ARG A 73 10.97 20.35 -16.86
N PHE A 74 9.80 20.19 -16.25
CA PHE A 74 8.67 21.07 -16.50
C PHE A 74 8.78 22.39 -15.71
N LEU A 75 9.29 22.38 -14.47
CA LEU A 75 9.54 23.63 -13.71
C LEU A 75 10.56 24.54 -14.40
N ALA A 76 11.63 23.97 -14.94
CA ALA A 76 12.66 24.73 -15.67
C ALA A 76 12.08 25.41 -16.91
N LYS A 77 11.17 24.74 -17.62
CA LYS A 77 10.49 25.29 -18.80
C LYS A 77 9.59 26.48 -18.43
N THR A 78 8.85 26.38 -17.33
CA THR A 78 7.97 27.46 -16.85
C THR A 78 8.73 28.72 -16.44
N ARG A 79 9.95 28.60 -15.89
CA ARG A 79 10.77 29.76 -15.48
C ARG A 79 11.46 30.49 -16.64
N SER A 80 11.70 29.82 -17.77
CA SER A 80 12.44 30.39 -18.90
C SER A 80 11.62 31.33 -19.79
N THR A 81 10.30 31.16 -19.83
CA THR A 81 9.38 31.99 -20.63
C THR A 81 8.80 33.12 -19.77
N LYS A 82 9.59 34.17 -19.54
CA LYS A 82 9.15 35.37 -18.79
C LYS A 82 7.98 36.14 -19.45
N ASP A 83 7.67 35.88 -20.72
CA ASP A 83 6.61 36.57 -21.48
C ASP A 83 5.27 35.81 -21.57
N GLN A 84 5.15 34.60 -21.00
CA GLN A 84 3.87 33.89 -20.95
C GLN A 84 3.14 34.17 -19.64
N GLN A 85 2.76 35.43 -19.44
CA GLN A 85 1.89 35.89 -18.34
C GLN A 85 0.44 35.36 -18.46
N PHE A 86 0.17 34.54 -19.47
CA PHE A 86 -1.00 33.67 -19.62
C PHE A 86 -0.67 32.26 -19.14
N ASN A 87 -0.25 32.11 -17.89
CA ASN A 87 -0.40 30.82 -17.24
C ASN A 87 -1.86 30.77 -16.80
N TRP A 88 -2.71 30.03 -17.52
CA TRP A 88 -4.10 29.77 -17.14
C TRP A 88 -4.14 29.52 -15.64
N GLY A 89 -4.71 30.49 -14.92
CA GLY A 89 -4.37 30.78 -13.53
C GLY A 89 -4.88 29.78 -12.52
N CYS A 90 -5.27 28.58 -12.95
CA CYS A 90 -5.73 27.50 -12.09
C CYS A 90 -5.08 26.14 -12.41
N VAL A 91 -4.42 25.92 -13.57
CA VAL A 91 -3.87 24.59 -13.94
C VAL A 91 -2.48 24.71 -14.60
N GLY A 92 -1.66 25.63 -14.11
CA GLY A 92 -0.24 25.59 -14.43
C GLY A 92 0.35 24.28 -13.90
N TRP A 93 1.26 23.66 -14.64
CA TRP A 93 1.97 22.42 -14.26
C TRP A 93 2.49 22.39 -12.80
N GLY A 94 2.58 23.53 -12.12
CA GLY A 94 3.01 23.68 -10.73
C GLY A 94 2.24 22.86 -9.69
N VAL A 95 0.91 22.67 -9.78
CA VAL A 95 0.18 21.89 -8.76
C VAL A 95 0.50 20.38 -8.87
N PRO A 96 0.37 19.74 -10.05
CA PRO A 96 0.81 18.36 -10.23
C PRO A 96 2.31 18.15 -9.95
N ILE A 97 3.15 19.11 -10.32
CA ILE A 97 4.60 19.02 -10.08
C ILE A 97 4.92 19.11 -8.58
N ASN A 98 4.31 20.03 -7.82
CA ASN A 98 4.54 20.13 -6.38
C ASN A 98 4.09 18.87 -5.64
N CYS A 99 2.98 18.25 -6.07
CA CYS A 99 2.51 16.97 -5.51
C CYS A 99 3.52 15.84 -5.80
N LEU A 100 4.03 15.76 -7.03
CA LEU A 100 5.05 14.79 -7.43
C LEU A 100 6.39 14.96 -6.69
N SER A 101 6.82 16.20 -6.43
CA SER A 101 8.03 16.47 -5.65
C SER A 101 7.86 16.10 -4.17
N LEU A 102 6.71 16.39 -3.57
CA LEU A 102 6.42 16.06 -2.17
C LEU A 102 6.42 14.53 -1.96
N LEU A 103 5.82 13.79 -2.90
CA LEU A 103 5.81 12.33 -2.91
C LEU A 103 7.22 11.74 -3.05
N SER A 104 8.06 12.32 -3.91
CA SER A 104 9.44 11.88 -4.11
C SER A 104 10.32 12.10 -2.88
N GLU A 105 10.11 13.20 -2.15
CA GLU A 105 10.93 13.58 -0.99
C GLU A 105 10.62 12.73 0.26
N GLN A 106 9.37 12.26 0.40
CA GLN A 106 8.95 11.44 1.54
C GLN A 106 9.35 9.95 1.43
N VAL A 107 9.51 9.42 0.22
CA VAL A 107 9.88 8.00 -0.01
C VAL A 107 11.34 7.70 0.40
N LYS A 108 12.25 8.67 0.25
CA LYS A 108 13.71 8.51 0.44
C LYS A 108 14.16 8.18 1.88
N PRO A 109 13.80 8.95 2.92
CA PRO A 109 14.26 8.67 4.30
C PRO A 109 13.59 7.44 4.93
N PHE A 110 12.43 7.03 4.43
CA PHE A 110 11.66 5.93 4.98
C PHE A 110 12.22 4.55 4.58
N CYS A 111 12.58 4.37 3.31
CA CYS A 111 13.06 3.08 2.83
C CYS A 111 14.41 2.66 3.42
N CYS A 112 15.24 3.65 3.77
CA CYS A 112 16.47 3.40 4.53
C CYS A 112 16.16 2.95 5.98
N ARG A 113 15.24 3.63 6.67
CA ARG A 113 14.89 3.30 8.06
C ARG A 113 14.26 1.92 8.22
N SER A 114 13.36 1.52 7.33
CA SER A 114 12.71 0.20 7.41
C SER A 114 13.71 -0.94 7.14
N GLY A 115 14.59 -0.78 6.16
CA GLY A 115 15.67 -1.74 5.88
C GLY A 115 16.67 -1.89 7.03
N ASP A 116 17.10 -0.78 7.63
CA ASP A 116 18.06 -0.76 8.74
C ASP A 116 17.47 -1.32 10.05
N ASP A 117 16.19 -1.02 10.35
CA ASP A 117 15.49 -1.57 11.52
C ASP A 117 15.34 -3.09 11.41
N LEU A 118 14.97 -3.60 10.23
CA LEU A 118 14.86 -5.05 9.97
C LEU A 118 16.23 -5.74 10.01
N ALA A 119 17.27 -5.13 9.43
CA ALA A 119 18.63 -5.64 9.45
C ALA A 119 19.20 -5.74 10.88
N GLY A 120 19.05 -4.67 11.67
CA GLY A 120 19.48 -4.63 13.05
C GLY A 120 18.75 -5.67 13.91
N ARG A 121 17.45 -5.86 13.68
CA ARG A 121 16.63 -6.82 14.44
C ARG A 121 16.83 -8.27 14.01
N ALA A 122 17.04 -8.52 12.73
CA ALA A 122 17.39 -9.85 12.23
C ALA A 122 18.74 -10.31 12.80
N SER A 123 19.73 -9.41 12.89
CA SER A 123 21.03 -9.73 13.50
C SER A 123 20.94 -10.04 15.00
N LEU A 124 20.06 -9.35 15.75
CA LEU A 124 19.78 -9.62 17.16
C LEU A 124 19.00 -10.93 17.36
N GLY A 125 17.98 -11.19 16.54
CA GLY A 125 17.21 -12.43 16.56
C GLY A 125 18.06 -13.65 16.22
N GLN A 126 18.88 -13.57 15.15
CA GLN A 126 19.86 -14.59 14.80
C GLN A 126 20.86 -14.83 15.95
N ALA A 127 21.38 -13.78 16.59
CA ALA A 127 22.31 -13.92 17.71
C ALA A 127 21.68 -14.52 18.98
N GLN A 128 20.39 -14.26 19.23
CA GLN A 128 19.64 -14.84 20.35
C GLN A 128 19.26 -16.30 20.07
N ASP A 129 18.74 -16.61 18.88
CA ASP A 129 18.33 -17.97 18.49
C ASP A 129 19.54 -18.92 18.42
N THR A 130 20.67 -18.47 17.85
CA THR A 130 21.90 -19.28 17.78
C THR A 130 22.50 -19.55 19.17
N LYS A 131 22.51 -18.54 20.05
CA LYS A 131 23.02 -18.71 21.43
C LYS A 131 22.08 -19.56 22.28
N MET A 132 20.76 -19.44 22.09
CA MET A 132 19.78 -20.21 22.84
C MET A 132 19.79 -21.67 22.38
N GLY A 133 19.83 -21.94 21.07
CA GLY A 133 19.97 -23.29 20.50
C GLY A 133 21.27 -23.99 20.94
N CYS A 134 22.40 -23.28 20.95
CA CYS A 134 23.66 -23.81 21.48
C CYS A 134 23.62 -24.01 23.00
N ALA A 135 23.16 -23.03 23.79
CA ALA A 135 23.14 -23.16 25.25
C ALA A 135 22.17 -24.25 25.73
N TRP A 136 21.02 -24.44 25.05
CA TRP A 136 20.02 -25.46 25.39
C TRP A 136 20.34 -26.84 24.84
N GLY A 137 20.86 -26.94 23.62
CA GLY A 137 21.42 -28.19 23.10
C GLY A 137 22.49 -28.73 24.04
N PHE A 138 23.27 -27.85 24.66
CA PHE A 138 24.19 -28.23 25.73
C PHE A 138 23.48 -28.51 27.06
N LEU A 139 22.61 -27.64 27.58
CA LEU A 139 21.99 -27.82 28.91
C LEU A 139 21.05 -29.03 28.98
N SER A 140 20.13 -29.20 28.03
CA SER A 140 19.16 -30.30 28.05
C SER A 140 19.80 -31.64 27.74
N PHE A 141 20.75 -31.67 26.80
CA PHE A 141 21.49 -32.90 26.54
C PHE A 141 22.39 -33.29 27.71
N TRP A 142 23.09 -32.35 28.36
CA TRP A 142 23.90 -32.67 29.54
C TRP A 142 23.04 -32.97 30.77
N HIS A 143 22.06 -32.15 31.13
CA HIS A 143 21.25 -32.39 32.32
C HIS A 143 20.41 -33.67 32.18
N TYR A 144 19.68 -33.88 31.09
CA TYR A 144 18.82 -35.07 31.00
C TYR A 144 19.61 -36.33 30.63
N SER A 145 20.63 -36.29 29.78
CA SER A 145 21.45 -37.49 29.52
C SER A 145 22.26 -37.91 30.75
N HIS A 146 22.77 -36.96 31.54
CA HIS A 146 23.57 -37.24 32.74
C HIS A 146 22.69 -37.59 33.95
N ILE A 147 21.52 -36.96 34.14
CA ILE A 147 20.54 -37.35 35.16
C ILE A 147 19.95 -38.74 34.83
N LEU A 148 19.50 -38.96 33.59
CA LEU A 148 18.97 -40.27 33.20
C LEU A 148 20.07 -41.34 33.26
N MET A 149 21.33 -41.06 32.89
CA MET A 149 22.43 -42.02 33.07
C MET A 149 22.79 -42.26 34.54
N LEU A 150 22.92 -41.23 35.37
CA LEU A 150 23.30 -41.37 36.78
C LEU A 150 22.24 -42.13 37.58
N TYR A 151 20.96 -41.79 37.42
CA TYR A 151 19.86 -42.45 38.11
C TYR A 151 19.66 -43.88 37.62
N PHE A 152 19.89 -44.18 36.34
CA PHE A 152 19.75 -45.52 35.78
C PHE A 152 20.96 -46.42 36.05
N HIS A 153 22.17 -45.86 36.09
CA HIS A 153 23.35 -46.58 36.56
C HIS A 153 23.21 -46.92 38.05
N PHE A 154 22.64 -46.00 38.85
CA PHE A 154 22.19 -46.29 40.22
C PHE A 154 21.10 -47.36 40.26
N LEU A 155 20.05 -47.27 39.43
CA LEU A 155 18.97 -48.26 39.36
C LEU A 155 19.50 -49.66 39.04
N MET A 156 20.46 -49.77 38.11
CA MET A 156 21.14 -51.01 37.73
C MET A 156 22.07 -51.55 38.83
N LEU A 157 22.78 -50.66 39.54
CA LEU A 157 23.65 -51.03 40.67
C LEU A 157 22.84 -51.60 41.84
N TYR A 158 21.73 -50.94 42.20
CA TYR A 158 20.88 -51.34 43.31
C TYR A 158 20.00 -52.55 42.97
N PHE A 159 19.58 -52.70 41.72
CA PHE A 159 18.91 -53.90 41.22
C PHE A 159 19.85 -55.12 41.23
N GLY A 160 21.10 -54.97 40.80
CA GLY A 160 22.14 -56.01 40.89
C GLY A 160 22.42 -56.44 42.34
N VAL A 161 22.46 -55.48 43.27
CA VAL A 161 22.65 -55.74 44.71
C VAL A 161 21.43 -56.45 45.33
N PHE A 162 20.19 -56.04 44.98
CA PHE A 162 18.96 -56.69 45.45
C PHE A 162 18.95 -58.21 45.18
N PHE A 163 19.35 -58.63 43.99
CA PHE A 163 19.30 -60.03 43.56
C PHE A 163 20.52 -60.86 44.02
N ILE A 164 21.72 -60.26 44.08
CA ILE A 164 22.92 -60.93 44.62
C ILE A 164 22.66 -61.43 46.06
N PHE A 165 21.92 -60.67 46.87
CA PHE A 165 21.59 -61.05 48.25
C PHE A 165 20.50 -62.13 48.38
N GLN A 166 19.81 -62.51 47.28
CA GLN A 166 18.80 -63.57 47.30
C GLN A 166 19.41 -64.98 47.32
N ARG A 167 20.72 -65.15 47.06
CA ARG A 167 21.33 -66.47 46.80
C ARG A 167 22.25 -67.05 47.90
N GLN A 168 22.21 -66.61 49.16
CA GLN A 168 23.04 -67.22 50.22
C GLN A 168 22.45 -67.20 51.65
N ALA A 169 22.82 -68.23 52.43
CA ALA A 169 22.25 -68.70 53.69
C ALA A 169 22.48 -67.79 54.93
N LYS A 170 21.88 -66.61 54.94
CA LYS A 170 21.69 -65.77 56.15
C LYS A 170 20.36 -65.01 56.04
N TYR A 171 19.27 -65.70 56.33
CA TYR A 171 17.91 -65.31 55.92
C TYR A 171 17.41 -63.96 56.48
N THR A 172 17.84 -63.51 57.66
CA THR A 172 17.36 -62.25 58.27
C THR A 172 18.19 -61.02 57.88
N GLU A 173 19.52 -61.14 57.85
CA GLU A 173 20.43 -60.05 57.44
C GLU A 173 20.33 -59.75 55.93
N ASN A 174 20.20 -60.79 55.10
CA ASN A 174 20.06 -60.65 53.65
C ASN A 174 18.66 -60.18 53.25
N ARG A 175 17.61 -60.57 54.00
CA ARG A 175 16.25 -60.06 53.79
C ARG A 175 16.16 -58.56 54.06
N LEU A 176 16.83 -58.04 55.09
CA LEU A 176 16.86 -56.60 55.35
C LEU A 176 17.59 -55.83 54.25
N LYS A 177 18.73 -56.36 53.75
CA LYS A 177 19.47 -55.76 52.63
C LYS A 177 18.65 -55.73 51.35
N ALA A 178 17.94 -56.82 51.04
CA ALA A 178 17.02 -56.88 49.90
C ALA A 178 15.85 -55.89 50.07
N ILE A 179 15.23 -55.80 51.25
CA ILE A 179 14.16 -54.82 51.50
C ILE A 179 14.67 -53.38 51.30
N LYS A 180 15.86 -53.04 51.81
CA LYS A 180 16.47 -51.72 51.61
C LYS A 180 16.73 -51.44 50.12
N ALA A 181 17.37 -52.36 49.41
CA ALA A 181 17.65 -52.19 47.98
C ALA A 181 16.36 -52.05 47.14
N ARG A 182 15.29 -52.78 47.49
CA ARG A 182 13.98 -52.63 46.84
C ARG A 182 13.36 -51.26 47.13
N ASN A 183 13.45 -50.76 48.36
CA ASN A 183 12.90 -49.46 48.71
C ASN A 183 13.65 -48.34 47.97
N GLU A 184 14.98 -48.41 47.89
CA GLU A 184 15.79 -47.49 47.10
C GLU A 184 15.42 -47.53 45.62
N TYR A 185 15.24 -48.73 45.05
CA TYR A 185 14.76 -48.89 43.67
C TYR A 185 13.40 -48.22 43.44
N LEU A 186 12.44 -48.39 44.35
CA LEU A 186 11.12 -47.77 44.24
C LEU A 186 11.18 -46.24 44.34
N LEU A 187 12.02 -45.70 45.23
CA LEU A 187 12.24 -44.25 45.34
C LEU A 187 12.88 -43.68 44.07
N ALA A 188 13.89 -44.36 43.52
CA ALA A 188 14.54 -43.95 42.28
C ALA A 188 13.60 -44.06 41.06
N LEU A 189 12.73 -45.08 41.03
CA LEU A 189 11.72 -45.23 39.99
C LEU A 189 10.72 -44.07 40.01
N GLU A 190 10.21 -43.71 41.19
CA GLU A 190 9.27 -42.58 41.34
C GLU A 190 9.92 -41.25 40.93
N ALA A 191 11.17 -41.01 41.35
CA ALA A 191 11.91 -39.82 40.95
C ALA A 191 12.17 -39.77 39.43
N THR A 192 12.46 -40.90 38.80
CA THR A 192 12.67 -41.00 37.35
C THR A 192 11.38 -40.70 36.60
N ASN A 193 10.26 -41.32 37.01
CA ASN A 193 8.95 -41.08 36.39
C ASN A 193 8.50 -39.63 36.54
N ALA A 194 8.69 -39.03 37.73
CA ALA A 194 8.39 -37.61 37.96
C ALA A 194 9.23 -36.70 37.06
N SER A 195 10.51 -37.03 36.85
CA SER A 195 11.41 -36.25 35.98
C SER A 195 11.03 -36.35 34.50
N VAL A 196 10.70 -37.56 34.02
CA VAL A 196 10.22 -37.78 32.65
C VAL A 196 8.88 -37.07 32.43
N PHE A 197 7.94 -37.21 33.36
CA PHE A 197 6.66 -36.53 33.31
C PHE A 197 6.83 -35.01 33.24
N LYS A 198 7.65 -34.45 34.14
CA LYS A 198 7.91 -33.00 34.16
C LYS A 198 8.47 -32.50 32.83
N TYR A 199 9.43 -33.21 32.25
CA TYR A 199 10.01 -32.84 30.96
C TYR A 199 8.96 -32.78 29.84
N TYR A 200 8.20 -33.86 29.66
CA TYR A 200 7.27 -33.97 28.54
C TYR A 200 6.00 -33.13 28.71
N ILE A 201 5.58 -32.85 29.94
CA ILE A 201 4.31 -32.14 30.22
C ILE A 201 4.52 -30.64 30.45
N HIS A 202 5.65 -30.24 31.06
CA HIS A 202 5.90 -28.85 31.43
C HIS A 202 7.10 -28.29 30.67
N ASP A 203 8.29 -28.86 30.88
CA ASP A 203 9.53 -28.22 30.44
C ASP A 203 9.61 -28.08 28.91
N LEU A 204 9.06 -29.02 28.14
CA LEU A 204 9.04 -28.94 26.67
C LEU A 204 8.11 -27.81 26.16
N SER A 205 6.95 -27.62 26.79
CA SER A 205 6.04 -26.53 26.41
C SER A 205 6.63 -25.19 26.78
N ASP A 206 7.11 -25.06 28.03
CA ASP A 206 7.75 -23.83 28.52
C ASP A 206 8.97 -23.47 27.67
N LEU A 207 9.71 -24.47 27.18
CA LEU A 207 10.83 -24.28 26.25
C LEU A 207 10.37 -23.73 24.91
N ILE A 208 9.34 -24.32 24.29
CA ILE A 208 8.82 -23.85 23.01
C ILE A 208 8.31 -22.41 23.18
N ASP A 209 7.56 -22.14 24.24
CA ASP A 209 7.04 -20.80 24.53
C ASP A 209 8.20 -19.82 24.75
N GLN A 210 9.23 -20.16 25.54
CA GLN A 210 10.40 -19.30 25.73
C GLN A 210 11.19 -19.08 24.42
N CYS A 211 11.38 -20.10 23.59
CA CYS A 211 12.07 -19.96 22.30
C CYS A 211 11.23 -19.20 21.25
N CYS A 212 9.90 -19.22 21.33
CA CYS A 212 9.02 -18.51 20.41
C CYS A 212 8.71 -17.07 20.87
N ASP A 213 8.65 -16.84 22.19
CA ASP A 213 8.21 -15.60 22.81
C ASP A 213 9.33 -14.72 23.37
N LEU A 214 10.61 -15.11 23.25
CA LEU A 214 11.75 -14.23 23.62
C LEU A 214 11.93 -13.01 22.70
N GLY A 215 10.91 -12.61 21.96
CA GLY A 215 10.81 -11.34 21.26
C GLY A 215 10.77 -11.43 19.73
N TYR A 216 10.82 -12.63 19.14
CA TYR A 216 10.70 -12.82 17.69
C TYR A 216 9.40 -12.21 17.14
N HIS A 217 8.25 -12.67 17.63
CA HIS A 217 6.94 -12.18 17.18
C HIS A 217 6.75 -10.70 17.48
N ALA A 218 7.17 -10.24 18.66
CA ALA A 218 7.08 -8.83 19.03
C ALA A 218 7.92 -7.93 18.11
N SER A 219 9.13 -8.37 17.75
CA SER A 219 10.03 -7.62 16.87
C SER A 219 9.52 -7.60 15.43
N LEU A 220 9.06 -8.74 14.92
CA LEU A 220 8.48 -8.85 13.58
C LEU A 220 7.20 -8.01 13.46
N ASN A 221 6.31 -8.08 14.45
CA ASN A 221 5.09 -7.27 14.50
C ASN A 221 5.42 -5.76 14.45
N ARG A 222 6.39 -5.31 15.24
CA ARG A 222 6.83 -3.90 15.21
C ARG A 222 7.39 -3.51 13.84
N ALA A 223 8.22 -4.34 13.22
CA ALA A 223 8.78 -4.07 11.89
C ALA A 223 7.67 -3.95 10.82
N LEU A 224 6.74 -4.90 10.80
CA LEU A 224 5.60 -4.88 9.87
C LEU A 224 4.65 -3.70 10.14
N ARG A 225 4.45 -3.31 11.40
CA ARG A 225 3.69 -2.10 11.76
C ARG A 225 4.37 -0.82 11.30
N THR A 226 5.69 -0.73 11.40
CA THR A 226 6.44 0.40 10.82
C THR A 226 6.22 0.48 9.32
N PHE A 227 6.26 -0.66 8.61
CA PHE A 227 5.94 -0.72 7.19
C PHE A 227 4.51 -0.24 6.89
N LEU A 228 3.50 -0.81 7.56
CA LEU A 228 2.09 -0.43 7.37
C LEU A 228 1.86 1.06 7.66
N SER A 229 2.45 1.58 8.73
CA SER A 229 2.33 2.99 9.10
C SER A 229 2.83 3.90 7.99
N ALA A 230 3.91 3.53 7.31
CA ALA A 230 4.47 4.37 6.27
C ALA A 230 3.71 4.31 4.95
N GLU A 231 3.26 3.12 4.53
CA GLU A 231 2.38 2.99 3.36
C GLU A 231 1.10 3.82 3.55
N LEU A 232 0.53 3.82 4.76
CA LEU A 232 -0.64 4.64 5.08
C LEU A 232 -0.36 6.14 4.98
N ASN A 233 0.77 6.62 5.51
CA ASN A 233 1.14 8.04 5.42
C ASN A 233 1.45 8.45 3.97
N LEU A 234 2.08 7.57 3.19
CA LEU A 234 2.34 7.81 1.77
C LEU A 234 1.02 7.93 1.00
N GLU A 235 0.06 7.03 1.25
CA GLU A 235 -1.26 7.07 0.62
C GLU A 235 -2.04 8.34 1.00
N GLN A 236 -2.00 8.72 2.28
CA GLN A 236 -2.60 9.99 2.72
C GLN A 236 -1.97 11.19 2.00
N SER A 237 -0.65 11.26 1.90
CA SER A 237 0.03 12.34 1.19
C SER A 237 -0.29 12.37 -0.31
N LYS A 238 -0.46 11.20 -0.95
CA LYS A 238 -0.95 11.13 -2.34
C LYS A 238 -2.36 11.70 -2.45
N HIS A 239 -3.24 11.29 -1.55
CA HIS A 239 -4.63 11.76 -1.54
C HIS A 239 -4.71 13.27 -1.38
N GLU A 240 -3.98 13.86 -0.43
CA GLU A 240 -3.90 15.32 -0.25
C GLU A 240 -3.43 16.05 -1.53
N GLY A 241 -2.48 15.46 -2.28
CA GLY A 241 -2.04 15.99 -3.56
C GLY A 241 -3.09 15.88 -4.67
N LEU A 242 -3.83 14.77 -4.71
CA LEU A 242 -4.94 14.57 -5.65
C LEU A 242 -6.08 15.55 -5.35
N ASP A 243 -6.44 15.75 -4.08
CA ASP A 243 -7.46 16.71 -3.66
C ASP A 243 -7.08 18.14 -4.10
N ALA A 244 -5.80 18.51 -4.00
CA ALA A 244 -5.33 19.82 -4.48
C ALA A 244 -5.51 19.99 -6.00
N ILE A 245 -5.33 18.91 -6.77
CA ILE A 245 -5.56 18.90 -8.22
C ILE A 245 -7.06 18.97 -8.51
N GLU A 246 -7.89 18.20 -7.80
CA GLU A 246 -9.35 18.21 -7.94
C GLU A 246 -9.91 19.61 -7.67
N ASN A 247 -9.52 20.23 -6.55
CA ASN A 247 -9.86 21.63 -6.25
C ASN A 247 -9.43 22.59 -7.36
N ALA A 248 -8.25 22.39 -7.97
CA ALA A 248 -7.78 23.22 -9.07
C ALA A 248 -8.62 23.03 -10.36
N VAL A 249 -9.09 21.80 -10.62
CA VAL A 249 -9.99 21.47 -11.74
C VAL A 249 -11.37 22.08 -11.52
N GLU A 250 -11.93 22.00 -10.31
CA GLU A 250 -13.22 22.59 -9.96
C GLU A 250 -13.24 24.11 -10.11
N ASN A 251 -12.09 24.77 -9.91
CA ASN A 251 -11.93 26.21 -10.04
C ASN A 251 -11.61 26.69 -11.48
N LEU A 252 -11.76 25.83 -12.50
CA LEU A 252 -11.65 26.22 -13.90
C LEU A 252 -12.85 27.05 -14.34
N ASP A 253 -12.64 28.36 -14.54
CA ASP A 253 -13.69 29.27 -14.98
C ASP A 253 -13.21 30.24 -16.08
N ALA A 254 -13.71 30.00 -17.29
CA ALA A 254 -13.43 30.81 -18.47
C ALA A 254 -13.90 32.27 -18.33
N ASN A 255 -14.96 32.55 -17.56
CA ASN A 255 -15.44 33.92 -17.36
C ASN A 255 -14.53 34.70 -16.41
N SER A 256 -14.11 34.08 -15.30
CA SER A 256 -13.12 34.65 -14.39
C SER A 256 -11.78 34.92 -15.11
N ASP A 257 -11.33 34.00 -15.97
CA ASP A 257 -10.12 34.18 -16.77
C ASP A 257 -10.26 35.33 -17.77
N LYS A 258 -11.40 35.43 -18.46
CA LYS A 258 -11.71 36.55 -19.36
C LYS A 258 -11.70 37.89 -18.62
N GLN A 259 -12.26 37.95 -17.42
CA GLN A 259 -12.26 39.18 -16.62
C GLN A 259 -10.84 39.59 -16.24
N ARG A 260 -10.04 38.65 -15.72
CA ARG A 260 -8.63 38.88 -15.37
C ARG A 260 -7.81 39.35 -16.57
N LEU A 261 -8.08 38.79 -17.75
CA LEU A 261 -7.47 39.21 -19.01
C LEU A 261 -7.77 40.68 -19.33
N MET A 262 -9.05 41.05 -19.30
CA MET A 262 -9.50 42.40 -19.63
C MET A 262 -8.96 43.42 -18.63
N GLU A 263 -8.88 43.06 -17.35
CA GLU A 263 -8.28 43.91 -16.30
C GLU A 263 -6.76 44.07 -16.49
N MET A 264 -6.05 42.98 -16.79
CA MET A 264 -4.60 43.00 -16.99
C MET A 264 -4.19 43.85 -18.21
N TYR A 265 -4.95 43.76 -19.30
CA TYR A 265 -4.72 44.56 -20.50
C TYR A 265 -5.79 45.66 -20.66
N ASN A 266 -6.13 46.35 -19.56
CA ASN A 266 -7.16 47.39 -19.57
C ASN A 266 -6.94 48.40 -20.70
N ASN A 267 -5.70 48.87 -20.89
CA ASN A 267 -5.36 49.85 -21.93
C ASN A 267 -5.65 49.37 -23.37
N VAL A 268 -5.75 48.05 -23.60
CA VAL A 268 -6.05 47.47 -24.91
C VAL A 268 -7.56 47.34 -25.12
N PHE A 269 -8.29 46.98 -24.06
CA PHE A 269 -9.72 46.67 -24.12
C PHE A 269 -10.64 47.81 -23.64
N CYS A 270 -10.08 48.92 -23.13
CA CYS A 270 -10.88 50.06 -22.69
C CYS A 270 -11.60 50.71 -23.89
N PRO A 271 -12.89 51.04 -23.76
CA PRO A 271 -13.63 51.67 -24.85
C PRO A 271 -13.07 53.06 -25.16
N PRO A 272 -12.93 53.44 -26.45
CA PRO A 272 -12.49 54.78 -26.82
C PRO A 272 -13.54 55.83 -26.44
N MET A 273 -13.12 57.10 -26.38
CA MET A 273 -14.05 58.22 -26.21
C MET A 273 -15.09 58.24 -27.33
N LYS A 274 -16.32 58.60 -27.00
CA LYS A 274 -17.38 58.76 -27.99
C LYS A 274 -17.01 59.87 -28.97
N PHE A 275 -17.31 59.68 -30.24
CA PHE A 275 -17.20 60.76 -31.21
C PHE A 275 -18.23 61.84 -30.89
N GLU A 276 -17.76 63.09 -30.86
CA GLU A 276 -18.59 64.27 -30.64
C GLU A 276 -18.75 65.05 -31.94
N PHE A 277 -19.93 65.66 -32.14
CA PHE A 277 -20.18 66.55 -33.27
C PHE A 277 -19.15 67.69 -33.28
N GLN A 278 -18.51 67.92 -34.43
CA GLN A 278 -17.50 68.96 -34.61
C GLN A 278 -18.09 70.10 -35.44
N PRO A 279 -18.36 71.28 -34.85
CA PRO A 279 -18.91 72.42 -35.58
C PRO A 279 -17.94 72.92 -36.65
N HIS A 280 -18.39 73.01 -37.89
CA HIS A 280 -17.58 73.53 -39.00
C HIS A 280 -17.74 75.05 -39.11
N MET A 281 -16.64 75.81 -39.09
CA MET A 281 -16.63 77.28 -39.26
C MET A 281 -17.54 78.06 -38.28
N GLY A 282 -17.66 77.58 -37.03
CA GLY A 282 -18.50 78.23 -36.02
C GLY A 282 -19.99 78.00 -36.21
N ASP A 283 -20.37 76.87 -36.83
CA ASP A 283 -21.76 76.40 -36.85
C ASP A 283 -22.35 76.39 -35.43
N MET A 284 -23.50 77.04 -35.27
CA MET A 284 -24.18 77.21 -33.98
C MET A 284 -25.21 76.09 -33.74
N GLU A 285 -25.51 75.30 -34.77
CA GLU A 285 -26.49 74.22 -34.71
C GLU A 285 -25.79 72.89 -34.38
N SER A 286 -26.26 72.21 -33.33
CA SER A 286 -25.73 70.91 -32.87
C SER A 286 -26.81 69.83 -32.80
N GLN A 287 -28.00 70.13 -33.29
CA GLN A 287 -29.19 69.28 -33.23
C GLN A 287 -29.86 69.20 -34.60
N LEU A 288 -30.74 68.21 -34.77
CA LEU A 288 -31.50 68.02 -36.01
C LEU A 288 -32.48 69.19 -36.22
N CYS A 289 -32.35 69.90 -37.34
CA CYS A 289 -33.33 70.91 -37.75
C CYS A 289 -34.54 70.25 -38.45
N ALA A 290 -35.68 70.24 -37.78
CA ALA A 290 -36.92 69.61 -38.25
C ALA A 290 -37.99 70.62 -38.73
N GLN A 291 -37.56 71.75 -39.31
CA GLN A 291 -38.45 72.78 -39.86
C GLN A 291 -38.80 72.51 -41.33
N GLN A 292 -39.83 73.16 -41.89
CA GLN A 292 -40.12 73.04 -43.32
C GLN A 292 -39.04 73.75 -44.16
N PRO A 293 -38.61 73.18 -45.32
CA PRO A 293 -39.22 72.04 -46.03
C PRO A 293 -38.67 70.65 -45.65
N VAL A 294 -37.59 70.55 -44.88
CA VAL A 294 -36.89 69.27 -44.57
C VAL A 294 -37.64 68.34 -43.62
N GLN A 295 -38.64 68.84 -42.88
CA GLN A 295 -39.43 68.05 -41.94
C GLN A 295 -40.11 66.81 -42.57
N SER A 296 -40.70 66.95 -43.76
CA SER A 296 -41.41 65.85 -44.42
C SER A 296 -40.46 64.72 -44.84
N GLU A 297 -39.28 65.06 -45.35
CA GLU A 297 -38.23 64.12 -45.71
C GLU A 297 -37.68 63.38 -44.48
N LEU A 298 -37.48 64.08 -43.36
CA LEU A 298 -37.06 63.47 -42.09
C LEU A 298 -38.10 62.50 -41.54
N VAL A 299 -39.39 62.84 -41.59
CA VAL A 299 -40.47 61.95 -41.17
C VAL A 299 -40.52 60.70 -42.06
N GLN A 300 -40.41 60.86 -43.38
CA GLN A 300 -40.36 59.73 -44.31
C GLN A 300 -39.14 58.84 -44.04
N ARG A 301 -37.97 59.44 -43.76
CA ARG A 301 -36.75 58.71 -43.42
C ARG A 301 -36.88 57.95 -42.11
N CYS A 302 -37.49 58.54 -41.09
CA CYS A 302 -37.78 57.86 -39.82
C CYS A 302 -38.69 56.65 -40.03
N GLN A 303 -39.78 56.80 -40.79
CA GLN A 303 -40.68 55.68 -41.10
C GLN A 303 -39.97 54.56 -41.87
N GLN A 304 -39.11 54.91 -42.84
CA GLN A 304 -38.31 53.95 -43.60
C GLN A 304 -37.27 53.22 -42.72
N LEU A 305 -36.61 53.94 -41.80
CA LEU A 305 -35.68 53.34 -40.85
C LEU A 305 -36.41 52.43 -39.88
N GLN A 306 -37.58 52.84 -39.39
CA GLN A 306 -38.39 52.05 -38.47
C GLN A 306 -38.83 50.72 -39.09
N SER A 307 -39.32 50.74 -40.34
CA SER A 307 -39.72 49.52 -41.04
C SER A 307 -38.52 48.59 -41.29
N ARG A 308 -37.41 49.13 -41.81
CA ARG A 308 -36.18 48.36 -42.02
C ARG A 308 -35.64 47.75 -40.72
N LEU A 309 -35.64 48.49 -39.62
CA LEU A 309 -35.14 48.03 -38.33
C LEU A 309 -36.04 46.92 -37.75
N SER A 310 -37.35 46.97 -38.01
CA SER A 310 -38.27 45.89 -37.63
C SER A 310 -37.96 44.57 -38.36
N THR A 311 -37.71 44.63 -39.68
CA THR A 311 -37.30 43.46 -40.47
C THR A 311 -35.96 42.90 -39.99
N LEU A 312 -34.95 43.76 -39.86
CA LEU A 312 -33.61 43.34 -39.40
C LEU A 312 -33.62 42.74 -38.00
N LYS A 313 -34.49 43.22 -37.10
CA LYS A 313 -34.65 42.63 -35.77
C LYS A 313 -35.16 41.19 -35.82
N ILE A 314 -36.13 40.91 -36.70
CA ILE A 314 -36.68 39.56 -36.86
C ILE A 314 -35.60 38.62 -37.41
N GLU A 315 -34.93 39.03 -38.49
CA GLU A 315 -33.84 38.26 -39.10
C GLU A 315 -32.70 37.99 -38.09
N ASN A 316 -32.30 39.00 -37.30
CA ASN A 316 -31.24 38.85 -36.31
C ASN A 316 -31.63 37.91 -35.16
N GLU A 317 -32.89 37.95 -34.70
CA GLU A 317 -33.40 37.04 -33.68
C GLU A 317 -33.47 35.59 -34.17
N GLU A 318 -33.78 35.36 -35.45
CA GLU A 318 -33.76 34.01 -36.04
C GLU A 318 -32.33 33.46 -36.08
N VAL A 319 -31.37 34.24 -36.60
CA VAL A 319 -29.95 33.87 -36.64
C VAL A 319 -29.41 33.61 -35.23
N LYS A 320 -29.76 34.46 -34.26
CA LYS A 320 -29.36 34.32 -32.86
C LYS A 320 -29.88 33.01 -32.24
N LYS A 321 -31.14 32.65 -32.47
CA LYS A 321 -31.70 31.38 -31.99
C LYS A 321 -30.96 30.17 -32.57
N THR A 322 -30.67 30.18 -33.86
CA THR A 322 -29.88 29.12 -34.50
C THR A 322 -28.47 29.04 -33.92
N MET A 323 -27.82 30.19 -33.70
CA MET A 323 -26.51 30.27 -33.07
C MET A 323 -26.52 29.72 -31.64
N GLU A 324 -27.49 30.11 -30.81
CA GLU A 324 -27.62 29.66 -29.42
C GLU A 324 -27.91 28.15 -29.33
N ALA A 325 -28.79 27.61 -30.19
CA ALA A 325 -29.05 26.18 -30.25
C ALA A 325 -27.82 25.37 -30.69
N THR A 326 -27.05 25.89 -31.65
CA THR A 326 -25.79 25.26 -32.09
C THR A 326 -24.75 25.31 -30.98
N LEU A 327 -24.64 26.43 -30.26
CA LEU A 327 -23.74 26.55 -29.11
C LEU A 327 -24.10 25.55 -28.00
N GLN A 328 -25.39 25.38 -27.70
CA GLN A 328 -25.84 24.37 -26.74
C GLN A 328 -25.42 22.96 -27.18
N THR A 329 -25.57 22.64 -28.47
CA THR A 329 -25.12 21.35 -29.01
C THR A 329 -23.60 21.14 -28.83
N ILE A 330 -22.80 22.19 -29.06
CA ILE A 330 -21.36 22.15 -28.82
C ILE A 330 -21.07 21.93 -27.33
N GLN A 331 -21.76 22.63 -26.44
CA GLN A 331 -21.64 22.46 -24.99
C GLN A 331 -21.92 21.03 -24.57
N ASP A 332 -23.04 20.46 -25.03
CA ASP A 332 -23.43 19.08 -24.72
C ASP A 332 -22.37 18.05 -25.19
N ILE A 333 -21.69 18.32 -26.31
CA ILE A 333 -20.60 17.45 -26.83
C ILE A 333 -19.34 17.54 -25.94
N VAL A 334 -18.99 18.72 -25.43
CA VAL A 334 -17.73 18.94 -24.70
C VAL A 334 -17.85 18.71 -23.20
N THR A 335 -19.06 18.68 -22.64
CA THR A 335 -19.31 18.41 -21.21
C THR A 335 -19.69 16.95 -20.92
N ILE A 336 -19.42 16.03 -21.86
CA ILE A 336 -19.64 14.60 -21.64
C ILE A 336 -18.71 14.12 -20.51
N GLU A 337 -19.26 13.42 -19.53
CA GLU A 337 -18.51 12.86 -18.40
C GLU A 337 -17.86 11.51 -18.77
N ASP A 338 -16.76 11.54 -19.54
CA ASP A 338 -16.05 10.35 -20.01
C ASP A 338 -14.67 10.12 -19.34
N PHE A 339 -14.52 10.59 -18.10
CA PHE A 339 -13.28 10.51 -17.32
C PHE A 339 -13.23 9.36 -16.30
N ASP A 340 -14.34 8.68 -15.98
CA ASP A 340 -14.33 7.51 -15.09
C ASP A 340 -13.70 6.29 -15.78
N VAL A 341 -12.65 5.75 -15.16
CA VAL A 341 -11.88 4.60 -15.65
C VAL A 341 -11.89 3.43 -14.67
N SER A 342 -12.84 3.39 -13.73
CA SER A 342 -12.96 2.33 -12.71
C SER A 342 -12.98 0.92 -13.30
N ASP A 343 -13.59 0.75 -14.47
CA ASP A 343 -13.63 -0.52 -15.21
C ASP A 343 -12.24 -1.07 -15.58
N CYS A 344 -11.23 -0.20 -15.71
CA CYS A 344 -9.85 -0.61 -16.00
C CYS A 344 -9.16 -1.32 -14.82
N PHE A 345 -9.71 -1.19 -13.60
CA PHE A 345 -9.16 -1.78 -12.37
C PHE A 345 -9.92 -3.04 -11.93
N GLN A 346 -10.92 -3.48 -12.68
CA GLN A 346 -11.65 -4.73 -12.44
C GLN A 346 -10.86 -5.92 -12.98
N TYR A 347 -9.89 -6.41 -12.20
CA TYR A 347 -9.24 -7.69 -12.48
C TYR A 347 -10.16 -8.83 -12.01
N SER A 348 -10.76 -9.56 -12.95
CA SER A 348 -11.39 -10.85 -12.64
C SER A 348 -10.29 -11.83 -12.19
N ASN A 349 -10.38 -12.36 -10.97
CA ASN A 349 -9.50 -13.43 -10.46
C ASN A 349 -9.64 -14.78 -11.22
N SER A 350 -10.31 -14.79 -12.37
CA SER A 350 -10.45 -15.96 -13.22
C SER A 350 -9.49 -15.84 -14.39
N MET A 351 -8.70 -16.89 -14.61
CA MET A 351 -7.88 -17.12 -15.81
C MET A 351 -8.70 -17.25 -17.11
N GLU A 352 -9.98 -16.88 -17.11
CA GLU A 352 -10.80 -16.74 -18.31
C GLU A 352 -10.86 -15.28 -18.73
N SER A 353 -10.17 -15.00 -19.84
CA SER A 353 -10.26 -13.75 -20.60
C SER A 353 -11.70 -13.51 -21.07
N VAL A 354 -12.53 -12.89 -20.23
CA VAL A 354 -13.76 -12.26 -20.69
C VAL A 354 -13.41 -10.83 -21.09
N LYS A 355 -13.11 -10.67 -22.37
CA LYS A 355 -12.93 -9.38 -23.03
C LYS A 355 -14.23 -8.58 -22.84
N SER A 356 -14.19 -7.48 -22.09
CA SER A 356 -15.34 -6.61 -21.88
C SER A 356 -15.74 -5.95 -23.21
N THR A 357 -16.76 -6.49 -23.86
CA THR A 357 -17.23 -6.07 -25.20
C THR A 357 -17.86 -4.67 -25.21
N VAL A 358 -18.20 -4.12 -24.04
CA VAL A 358 -18.95 -2.84 -23.93
C VAL A 358 -18.02 -1.64 -24.11
N SER A 359 -16.83 -1.66 -23.50
CA SER A 359 -15.88 -0.55 -23.53
C SER A 359 -15.13 -0.45 -24.87
N GLU A 360 -14.93 -1.57 -25.59
CA GLU A 360 -14.23 -1.59 -26.89
C GLU A 360 -14.99 -0.86 -28.01
N THR A 361 -16.33 -0.80 -27.94
CA THR A 361 -17.15 -0.22 -29.03
C THR A 361 -17.18 1.31 -28.98
N PHE A 362 -17.22 1.90 -27.79
CA PHE A 362 -17.24 3.36 -27.60
C PHE A 362 -15.87 3.99 -27.92
N MET A 363 -14.79 3.34 -27.50
CA MET A 363 -13.41 3.82 -27.64
C MET A 363 -12.70 3.33 -28.91
N SER A 364 -13.42 2.73 -29.86
CA SER A 364 -12.84 2.30 -31.12
C SER A 364 -12.32 3.49 -31.95
N LYS A 365 -11.15 3.37 -32.58
CA LYS A 365 -10.58 4.46 -33.41
C LYS A 365 -11.56 5.03 -34.46
N PRO A 366 -12.39 4.21 -35.14
CA PRO A 366 -13.38 4.70 -36.09
C PRO A 366 -14.54 5.49 -35.44
N SER A 367 -15.01 5.10 -34.25
CA SER A 367 -16.08 5.82 -33.53
C SER A 367 -15.60 7.18 -33.04
N ILE A 368 -14.37 7.27 -32.53
CA ILE A 368 -13.75 8.52 -32.07
C ILE A 368 -13.58 9.49 -33.24
N ALA A 369 -13.07 9.03 -34.39
CA ALA A 369 -12.88 9.86 -35.57
C ALA A 369 -14.21 10.44 -36.08
N LYS A 370 -15.28 9.63 -36.08
CA LYS A 370 -16.62 10.08 -36.47
C LYS A 370 -17.19 11.15 -35.52
N ARG A 371 -17.05 10.96 -34.20
CA ARG A 371 -17.46 11.95 -33.19
C ARG A 371 -16.72 13.28 -33.38
N ARG A 372 -15.40 13.22 -33.58
CA ARG A 372 -14.57 14.41 -33.81
C ARG A 372 -14.95 15.16 -35.10
N ALA A 373 -15.22 14.44 -36.18
CA ALA A 373 -15.66 15.05 -37.44
C ALA A 373 -17.01 15.77 -37.28
N ASN A 374 -17.96 15.16 -36.57
CA ASN A 374 -19.25 15.78 -36.29
C ASN A 374 -19.12 17.03 -35.41
N GLN A 375 -18.26 16.99 -34.38
CA GLN A 375 -17.96 18.18 -33.57
C GLN A 375 -17.40 19.32 -34.43
N GLN A 376 -16.42 19.03 -35.30
CA GLN A 376 -15.81 20.04 -36.18
C GLN A 376 -16.82 20.66 -37.14
N GLU A 377 -17.70 19.86 -37.73
CA GLU A 377 -18.76 20.35 -38.61
C GLU A 377 -19.74 21.27 -37.86
N THR A 378 -20.09 20.90 -36.61
CA THR A 378 -20.97 21.69 -35.75
C THR A 378 -20.32 23.03 -35.35
N GLU A 379 -19.03 23.02 -34.99
CA GLU A 379 -18.26 24.24 -34.71
C GLU A 379 -18.14 25.14 -35.94
N GLN A 380 -17.89 24.56 -37.12
CA GLN A 380 -17.83 25.31 -38.38
C GLN A 380 -19.17 25.96 -38.73
N PHE A 381 -20.28 25.23 -38.52
CA PHE A 381 -21.62 25.78 -38.68
C PHE A 381 -21.88 26.94 -37.71
N TYR A 382 -21.50 26.79 -36.43
CA TYR A 382 -21.61 27.86 -35.44
C TYR A 382 -20.93 29.16 -35.87
N PHE A 383 -19.68 29.08 -36.37
CA PHE A 383 -18.97 30.26 -36.87
C PHE A 383 -19.58 30.84 -38.15
N THR A 384 -20.18 29.99 -39.00
CA THR A 384 -20.86 30.44 -40.23
C THR A 384 -22.17 31.17 -39.93
N VAL A 385 -22.90 30.78 -38.90
CA VAL A 385 -24.14 31.45 -38.47
C VAL A 385 -23.83 32.75 -37.70
N ARG A 386 -22.70 32.80 -37.00
CA ARG A 386 -22.29 33.96 -36.19
C ARG A 386 -21.69 35.11 -37.02
N GLY A 387 -20.90 34.78 -38.05
CA GLY A 387 -20.22 35.75 -38.91
C GLY A 387 -21.15 36.35 -39.95
#